data_AF-A0A5K0VZN8-F1
#
_entry.id   AF-A0A5K0VZN8-F1
#
_cell.length_a   1.000
_cell.length_b   1.000
_cell.length_c   1.000
_cell.angle_alpha   90.00
_cell.angle_beta   90.00
_cell.angle_gamma   90.00
#
_symmetry.space_group_name_H-M   'P 1'
#
loop_
_entity.id
_entity.type
_entity.pdbx_description
1 polymer ?
#
loop_
_entity_poly.entity_id
_entity_poly.type
_entity_poly.pdbx_seq_one_letter_code
_entity_poly.pdbx_strand_id
1 'polypeptide(L)' 'IFIQQMDVWQQRNSQGEMHFKYLPKSSAIKLIDFGSTTFENEAHSSVVSTRHYRAPEVIL' A
#
# COMPACT_ATOMS: atom_id res chain seq x y z
N ILE A 1 -5.42 -3.61 2.27
CA ILE A 1 -3.97 -3.41 2.08
C ILE A 1 -3.78 -2.03 1.47
N PHE A 2 -3.41 -1.04 2.30
CA PHE A 2 -2.98 0.25 1.79
C PHE A 2 -1.54 0.07 1.32
N ILE A 3 -1.32 0.08 0.01
CA ILE A 3 0.04 0.13 -0.55
C ILE A 3 0.53 1.56 -0.30
N GLN A 4 1.30 1.76 0.77
CA GLN A 4 2.00 3.02 0.96
C GLN A 4 3.38 2.88 0.32
N GLN A 5 3.56 3.59 -0.78
CA GLN A 5 4.84 3.75 -1.43
C GLN A 5 5.75 4.60 -0.53
N MET A 6 6.70 3.95 0.14
CA MET A 6 7.76 4.64 0.88
C MET A 6 8.91 4.98 -0.07
N ASP A 7 8.85 6.16 -0.66
CA ASP A 7 10.03 6.91 -1.11
C ASP A 7 9.99 8.28 -0.44
N VAL A 8 10.30 8.32 0.86
CA VAL A 8 10.23 9.56 1.65
C VAL A 8 11.60 9.92 2.23
N TRP A 9 12.07 11.10 1.76
CA TRP A 9 13.22 11.93 2.14
C TRP A 9 14.59 11.65 1.49
N GLN A 10 14.85 12.32 0.36
CA GLN A 10 16.18 12.89 0.07
C GLN A 10 16.07 14.39 -0.19
N GLN A 11 16.49 15.16 0.81
CA GLN A 11 16.72 16.59 0.78
C GLN A 11 17.86 16.93 -0.19
N ARG A 12 17.65 17.81 -1.18
CA ARG A 12 18.74 18.48 -1.90
C ARG A 12 18.38 19.91 -2.27
N ASN A 13 19.28 20.80 -1.89
CA ASN A 13 19.34 22.21 -2.25
C ASN A 13 19.45 22.44 -3.79
N SER A 14 19.26 23.72 -4.12
CA SER A 14 19.68 24.46 -5.33
C SER A 14 18.79 24.41 -6.59
N GLN A 15 18.00 25.49 -6.71
CA GLN A 15 17.86 26.39 -7.88
C GLN A 15 17.79 25.74 -9.27
N GLY A 16 16.58 25.74 -9.84
CA GLY A 16 16.32 25.51 -11.26
C GLY A 16 14.85 25.18 -11.48
N GLU A 17 14.09 26.15 -11.99
CA GLU A 17 12.71 25.97 -12.45
C GLU A 17 12.62 24.83 -13.47
N MET A 18 12.17 23.67 -13.03
CA MET A 18 11.47 22.71 -13.88
C MET A 18 10.44 22.06 -12.96
N HIS A 19 9.18 22.02 -13.39
CA HIS A 19 8.12 21.27 -12.73
C HIS A 19 8.49 19.78 -12.65
N PHE A 20 9.31 19.39 -11.67
CA PHE A 20 9.46 18.02 -11.26
C PHE A 20 8.14 17.64 -10.61
N LYS A 21 7.23 17.14 -11.45
CA LYS A 21 6.07 16.33 -11.05
C LYS A 21 6.52 15.49 -9.84
N TYR A 22 5.83 15.61 -8.71
CA TYR A 22 6.13 14.90 -7.44
C TYR A 22 6.01 13.38 -7.59
N LEU A 23 6.81 12.80 -8.47
CA LEU A 23 6.84 11.39 -8.81
C LEU A 23 7.92 10.71 -7.97
N PRO A 24 7.62 9.53 -7.41
CA PRO A 24 8.64 8.69 -6.81
C PRO A 24 9.78 8.43 -7.79
N LYS A 25 11.00 8.34 -7.27
CA LYS A 25 12.18 7.98 -8.08
C LYS A 25 12.15 6.50 -8.48
N SER A 26 11.41 5.67 -7.74
CA SER A 26 11.28 4.25 -7.97
C SER A 26 9.83 3.81 -7.87
N SER A 27 9.46 2.79 -8.66
CA SER A 27 8.17 2.10 -8.55
C SER A 27 8.22 0.88 -7.62
N ALA A 28 9.33 0.67 -6.91
CA ALA A 28 9.46 -0.43 -5.97
C ALA A 28 8.46 -0.27 -4.81
N ILE A 29 7.74 -1.34 -4.48
CA ILE A 29 6.78 -1.39 -3.40
C ILE A 29 7.04 -2.60 -2.51
N LYS A 30 6.55 -2.54 -1.28
CA LYS A 30 6.62 -3.64 -0.32
C LYS A 30 5.25 -3.83 0.31
N LEU A 31 4.91 -5.08 0.59
CA LEU A 31 3.71 -5.41 1.35
C LEU A 31 3.95 -5.11 2.83
N ILE A 32 2.93 -4.55 3.48
CA ILE A 32 2.90 -4.20 4.90
C ILE A 32 1.55 -4.64 5.48
N ASP A 33 1.39 -4.51 6.81
CA ASP A 33 0.15 -4.80 7.52
C ASP A 33 -0.30 -6.27 7.39
N PHE A 34 0.52 -7.17 7.95
CA PHE A 34 0.23 -8.60 8.06
C PHE A 34 -0.62 -8.96 9.29
N GLY A 35 -1.11 -7.98 10.05
CA GLY A 35 -1.86 -8.24 11.30
C GLY A 35 -3.22 -8.92 11.09
N SER A 36 -3.68 -9.00 9.85
CA SER A 36 -4.94 -9.65 9.45
C SER A 36 -4.74 -10.83 8.49
N THR A 37 -3.51 -11.29 8.27
CA THR A 37 -3.29 -12.52 7.49
C THR A 37 -3.69 -13.75 8.28
N THR A 38 -4.32 -14.70 7.60
CA THR A 38 -4.77 -15.98 8.17
C THR A 38 -4.16 -17.11 7.35
N PHE A 39 -3.62 -18.13 8.01
CA PHE A 39 -3.16 -19.35 7.32
C PHE A 39 -4.35 -20.24 6.93
N GLU A 40 -4.19 -21.07 5.89
CA GLU A 40 -5.28 -21.90 5.33
C GLU A 40 -5.90 -22.87 6.36
N ASN A 41 -5.16 -23.27 7.38
CA ASN A 41 -5.62 -24.17 8.43
C ASN A 41 -6.16 -23.47 9.68
N GLU A 42 -6.30 -22.14 9.67
CA GLU A 42 -6.80 -21.35 10.80
C GLU A 42 -8.27 -20.95 10.64
N ALA A 43 -8.84 -20.32 11.68
CA ALA A 43 -10.20 -19.80 11.62
C ALA A 43 -10.28 -18.58 10.69
N HIS A 44 -11.13 -18.66 9.67
CA HIS A 44 -11.29 -17.58 8.68
C HIS A 44 -12.40 -16.62 9.11
N SER A 45 -12.10 -15.32 9.14
CA SER A 45 -13.11 -14.28 9.37
C SER A 45 -14.08 -14.19 8.19
N SER A 46 -15.38 -14.08 8.45
CA SER A 46 -16.41 -13.90 7.41
C SER A 46 -16.31 -12.54 6.71
N VAL A 47 -15.69 -11.55 7.36
CA VAL A 47 -15.42 -10.24 6.77
C VAL A 47 -13.93 -9.98 6.83
N VAL A 48 -13.31 -9.89 5.66
CA VAL A 48 -11.91 -9.50 5.46
C VAL A 48 -11.80 -8.31 4.52
N SER A 49 -10.62 -7.72 4.41
CA SER A 49 -10.34 -6.52 3.62
C SER A 49 -11.12 -5.26 4.06
N THR A 50 -10.58 -4.10 3.67
CA THR A 50 -11.31 -2.84 3.78
C THR A 50 -12.45 -2.80 2.75
N ARG A 51 -13.54 -2.08 3.04
CA ARG A 51 -14.80 -2.13 2.27
C ARG A 51 -14.63 -2.09 0.74
N HIS A 52 -13.79 -1.19 0.23
CA HIS A 52 -13.58 -1.02 -1.22
C HIS A 52 -12.79 -2.15 -1.89
N TYR A 53 -12.17 -3.05 -1.12
CA TYR A 53 -11.27 -4.10 -1.60
C TYR A 53 -11.73 -5.50 -1.17
N ARG A 54 -13.00 -5.65 -0.75
CA ARG A 54 -13.56 -6.97 -0.48
C ARG A 54 -13.84 -7.68 -1.79
N ALA A 55 -13.49 -8.95 -1.85
CA ALA A 55 -13.87 -9.80 -2.97
C ALA A 55 -15.38 -10.07 -2.94
N PRO A 56 -16.03 -10.36 -4.09
CA PRO A 56 -17.48 -10.57 -4.16
C PRO A 56 -18.02 -11.60 -3.16
N GLU A 57 -17.28 -12.67 -2.93
CA GLU A 57 -17.60 -13.76 -2.00
C GLU A 57 -17.54 -13.35 -0.52
N VAL A 58 -16.94 -12.19 -0.20
CA VAL A 58 -16.79 -11.66 1.16
C VAL A 58 -17.85 -10.57 1.48
N ILE A 59 -18.69 -10.19 0.51
CA ILE A 59 -19.68 -9.10 0.68
C ILE A 59 -21.01 -9.59 1.25
N LEU A 60 -21.29 -10.89 1.17
CA LEU A 60 -22.57 -11.51 1.51
C LEU A 60 -22.76 -11.76 3.02
#